data_AF-A0A2V8SWS6-F1
#
_entry.id   AF-A0A2V8SWS6-F1
#
_cell.length_a   1.000
_cell.length_b   1.000
_cell.length_c   1.000
_cell.angle_alpha   90.00
_cell.angle_beta   90.00
_cell.angle_gamma   90.00
#
_symmetry.space_group_name_H-M   'P 1'
#
loop_
_entity.id
_entity.type
_entity.pdbx_description
1 polymer ?
#
loop_
_entity_poly.entity_id
_entity_poly.type
_entity_poly.pdbx_seq_one_letter_code
_entity_poly.pdbx_strand_id
1 'polypeptide(L)' 'MKLTADERGRLASAELFRPKATFDATVQPDGSIRLVELGEKQVPVVKPRRINGRLRGAEVALNRETVAAAVRAERDAR' A
#
# COMPACT_ATOMS: atom_id res chain seq x y z
N MET A 1 16.49 18.37 7.30
CA MET A 1 16.59 17.01 7.87
C MET A 1 17.16 17.03 9.28
N LYS A 2 16.29 16.88 10.26
CA LYS A 2 16.67 16.60 11.65
C LYS A 2 16.18 15.21 12.02
N LEU A 3 17.08 14.38 12.54
CA LEU A 3 16.79 13.05 13.07
C LEU A 3 17.04 13.09 14.57
N THR A 4 16.08 12.67 15.37
CA THR A 4 16.22 12.57 16.83
C THR A 4 16.01 11.12 17.24
N ALA A 5 16.91 10.60 18.06
CA ALA A 5 16.75 9.29 18.70
C ALA A 5 16.37 9.51 20.16
N ASP A 6 15.47 8.67 20.69
CA ASP A 6 15.24 8.60 22.13
C ASP A 6 16.16 7.57 22.80
N GLU A 7 16.08 7.49 24.13
CA GLU A 7 16.87 6.55 24.95
C GLU A 7 16.59 5.06 24.64
N ARG A 8 15.53 4.77 23.88
CA ARG A 8 15.15 3.42 23.45
C ARG A 8 15.57 3.14 22.01
N GLY A 9 16.33 4.04 21.39
CA GLY A 9 16.80 3.92 20.01
C GLY A 9 15.71 4.15 18.95
N ARG A 10 14.55 4.71 19.33
CA ARG A 10 13.49 5.03 18.36
C ARG A 10 13.84 6.31 17.63
N LEU A 11 13.80 6.26 16.30
CA LEU A 11 14.08 7.40 15.43
C LEU A 11 12.81 8.19 15.15
N ALA A 12 12.92 9.51 15.24
CA ALA A 12 11.87 10.44 14.85
C ALA A 12 12.41 11.51 13.90
N SER A 13 11.62 11.81 12.86
CA SER A 13 11.83 12.93 11.95
C SER A 13 10.49 13.28 11.32
N ALA A 14 10.01 14.50 11.56
CA ALA A 14 8.74 14.95 10.98
C ALA A 14 8.81 15.09 9.45
N GLU A 15 10.02 15.28 8.91
CA GLU A 15 10.26 15.36 7.46
C GLU A 15 10.21 13.97 6.80
N LEU A 16 10.72 12.92 7.46
CA LEU A 16 10.77 11.56 6.91
C LEU A 16 9.53 10.71 7.25
N PHE A 17 8.99 10.88 8.47
CA PHE A 17 7.87 10.10 8.99
C PHE A 17 6.68 11.03 9.20
N ARG A 18 6.03 11.38 8.09
CA ARG A 18 4.87 12.27 8.11
C ARG A 18 3.76 11.69 8.99
N PRO A 19 3.13 12.50 9.87
CA PRO A 19 2.04 12.03 10.71
C PRO A 19 0.93 11.39 9.88
N LYS A 20 0.41 10.25 10.33
CA LYS A 20 -0.66 9.47 9.69
C LYS A 20 -0.31 8.81 8.34
N ALA A 21 0.92 8.99 7.83
CA ALA A 21 1.38 8.21 6.70
C ALA A 21 1.55 6.75 7.12
N THR A 22 1.20 5.83 6.22
CA THR A 22 1.39 4.39 6.44
C THR A 22 2.67 3.97 5.74
N PHE A 23 3.47 3.13 6.37
CA PHE A 23 4.72 2.62 5.80
C PHE A 23 4.71 1.10 5.83
N ASP A 24 5.24 0.50 4.77
CA ASP A 24 5.66 -0.89 4.79
C ASP A 24 7.12 -0.96 5.26
N ALA A 25 7.42 -1.91 6.14
CA ALA A 25 8.71 -2.05 6.78
C ALA A 25 9.25 -3.46 6.53
N THR A 26 10.39 -3.55 5.82
CA THR A 26 11.02 -4.84 5.50
C THR A 26 12.47 -4.86 5.96
N VAL A 27 12.83 -5.87 6.75
CA VAL A 27 14.21 -6.16 7.13
C VAL A 27 14.97 -6.72 5.92
N GLN A 28 16.11 -6.12 5.60
CA GLN A 28 16.98 -6.54 4.51
C GLN A 28 18.01 -7.58 5.00
N PRO A 29 18.63 -8.35 4.09
CA PRO A 29 19.63 -9.35 4.45
C PRO A 29 20.89 -8.79 5.15
N ASP A 30 21.19 -7.51 4.95
CA ASP A 30 22.29 -6.79 5.61
C ASP A 30 21.94 -6.28 7.02
N GLY A 31 20.74 -6.59 7.51
CA GLY A 31 20.23 -6.15 8.80
C GLY A 31 19.65 -4.73 8.80
N SER A 32 19.67 -4.03 7.65
CA SER A 32 19.02 -2.73 7.53
C SER A 32 17.49 -2.87 7.46
N ILE A 33 16.77 -1.80 7.80
CA ILE A 33 15.31 -1.72 7.64
C ILE A 33 15.01 -0.78 6.47
N ARG A 34 14.33 -1.30 5.46
CA ARG A 34 13.77 -0.49 4.38
C ARG A 34 12.34 -0.10 4.74
N LEU A 35 12.07 1.20 4.73
CA LEU A 35 10.74 1.77 4.89
C LEU A 35 10.26 2.31 3.55
N VAL A 36 9.04 1.95 3.15
CA VAL A 36 8.39 2.44 1.93
C VAL A 36 7.06 3.09 2.32
N GLU A 37 6.88 4.37 2.01
CA GLU A 37 5.60 5.05 2.24
C GLU A 37 4.53 4.45 1.32
N LEU A 38 3.43 3.99 1.92
CA LEU A 38 2.27 3.48 1.21
C LEU A 38 1.36 4.65 0.85
N GLY A 39 1.23 4.91 -0.44
CA GLY A 39 0.26 5.87 -0.95
C GLY A 39 -1.17 5.35 -0.82
N GLU A 40 -2.09 6.20 -0.38
CA GLU A 40 -3.52 5.89 -0.45
C GLU A 40 -3.94 5.78 -1.92
N LYS A 41 -4.47 4.61 -2.29
CA LYS A 41 -5.15 4.43 -3.57
C LYS A 41 -6.64 4.42 -3.33
N GLN A 42 -7.39 5.19 -4.13
CA GLN A 42 -8.82 4.96 -4.28
C GLN A 42 -9.01 3.61 -4.96
N VAL A 43 -9.23 2.57 -4.14
CA VAL A 43 -9.64 1.26 -4.64
C VAL A 43 -11.15 1.32 -4.86
N PRO A 44 -11.66 0.97 -6.05
CA PRO A 44 -13.09 0.99 -6.30
C PRO A 44 -13.79 0.03 -5.33
N VAL A 45 -14.65 0.58 -4.46
CA VAL A 45 -15.49 -0.21 -3.55
C VAL A 45 -16.66 -0.75 -4.35
N VAL A 46 -16.71 -2.06 -4.51
CA VAL A 46 -17.73 -2.74 -5.29
C VAL A 46 -18.78 -3.38 -4.38
N LYS A 47 -20.06 -3.09 -4.63
CA LYS A 47 -21.16 -3.72 -3.87
C LYS A 47 -21.26 -5.21 -4.22
N PRO A 48 -21.31 -6.12 -3.23
CA PRO A 48 -21.51 -7.54 -3.50
C PRO A 48 -22.93 -7.80 -4.01
N ARG A 49 -23.06 -8.74 -4.96
CA ARG A 49 -24.36 -9.22 -5.50
C ARG A 49 -24.68 -10.63 -5.03
N ARG A 50 -25.97 -10.96 -4.92
CA ARG A 50 -26.42 -12.31 -4.55
C ARG A 50 -26.67 -13.13 -5.81
N ILE A 51 -25.91 -14.21 -6.00
CA ILE A 51 -26.06 -15.17 -7.11
C ILE A 51 -26.21 -16.56 -6.52
N ASN A 52 -27.30 -17.26 -6.85
CA ASN A 52 -27.59 -18.62 -6.38
C ASN A 52 -27.45 -18.75 -4.84
N GLY A 53 -27.95 -17.77 -4.10
CA GLY A 53 -27.87 -17.73 -2.63
C GLY A 53 -26.52 -17.34 -2.03
N ARG A 54 -25.49 -17.06 -2.84
CA ARG A 54 -24.15 -16.66 -2.37
C ARG A 54 -23.82 -15.22 -2.74
N LEU A 55 -23.10 -14.52 -1.86
CA LEU A 55 -22.55 -13.20 -2.17
C LEU A 55 -21.32 -13.36 -3.09
N ARG A 56 -21.30 -12.61 -4.19
CA ARG A 56 -20.20 -12.55 -5.17
C ARG A 56 -19.79 -11.09 -5.36
N GLY A 57 -18.50 -10.83 -5.53
CA GLY A 57 -17.96 -9.51 -5.86
C GLY A 57 -18.50 -8.96 -7.20
N ALA A 58 -18.19 -7.69 -7.47
CA ALA A 58 -18.69 -6.81 -8.55
C ALA A 58 -18.98 -7.43 -9.93
N GLU A 59 -19.70 -6.66 -10.74
CA GLU A 59 -20.01 -6.93 -12.15
C GLU A 59 -18.77 -7.13 -13.05
N VAL A 60 -17.60 -6.60 -12.65
CA VAL A 60 -16.34 -6.84 -13.36
C VAL A 60 -15.82 -8.22 -12.99
N ALA A 61 -15.85 -9.15 -13.95
CA ALA A 61 -15.02 -10.34 -13.87
C ALA A 61 -13.56 -9.89 -13.84
N LEU A 62 -12.96 -9.86 -12.65
CA LEU A 62 -11.53 -9.58 -12.46
C LEU A 62 -10.75 -10.73 -13.10
N ASN A 63 -10.46 -10.59 -14.38
CA ASN A 63 -9.55 -11.48 -15.09
C ASN A 63 -8.12 -10.95 -14.95
N ARG A 64 -7.15 -11.86 -15.13
CA ARG A 64 -5.72 -11.57 -14.96
C ARG A 64 -5.25 -10.40 -15.83
N GLU A 65 -5.84 -10.24 -17.01
CA GLU A 65 -5.51 -9.19 -17.97
C GLU A 65 -5.91 -7.81 -17.48
N THR A 66 -7.13 -7.66 -16.94
CA THR A 66 -7.64 -6.39 -16.40
C THR A 66 -6.78 -5.93 -15.22
N VAL A 67 -6.40 -6.84 -14.34
CA VAL A 67 -5.52 -6.55 -13.20
C VAL A 67 -4.12 -6.16 -13.70
N ALA A 68 -3.54 -6.91 -14.64
CA ALA A 68 -2.22 -6.61 -15.18
C ALA A 68 -2.17 -5.27 -15.93
N ALA A 69 -3.23 -4.93 -16.68
CA ALA A 69 -3.34 -3.66 -17.39
C ALA A 69 -3.38 -2.47 -16.41
N ALA A 70 -4.19 -2.56 -15.34
CA ALA A 70 -4.26 -1.52 -14.32
C ALA A 70 -2.90 -1.32 -13.62
N VAL A 71 -2.19 -2.40 -13.29
CA VAL A 71 -0.85 -2.34 -12.67
C VAL A 71 0.18 -1.71 -13.62
N ARG A 72 0.15 -2.04 -14.91
CA ARG A 72 1.06 -1.44 -15.91
C ARG A 72 0.77 0.04 -16.12
N ALA A 73 -0.49 0.41 -16.29
CA ALA A 73 -0.88 1.81 -16.46
C ALA A 73 -0.42 2.67 -15.28
N GLU A 74 -0.47 2.13 -14.06
CA GLU A 74 0.06 2.82 -12.88
C GLU A 74 1.58 2.93 -12.88
N ARG A 75 2.29 1.86 -13.26
CA ARG A 75 3.75 1.85 -13.35
C ARG A 75 4.24 2.87 -14.39
N ASP A 76 3.59 2.94 -15.54
CA ASP A 76 4.00 3.79 -16.66
C ASP A 76 3.62 5.27 -16.43
N ALA A 77 2.73 5.56 -15.48
CA ALA A 77 2.36 6.91 -15.04
C ALA A 77 3.27 7.47 -13.92
N ARG A 78 4.26 6.69 -13.47
CA ARG A 78 5.27 7.08 -12.46
C ARG A 78 6.65 7.21 -13.11
#